data_AF-A0AA39FDW8-F1
#
_entry.id   AF-A0AA39FDW8-F1
#
_cell.length_a   1.000
_cell.length_b   1.000
_cell.length_c   1.000
_cell.angle_alpha   90.00
_cell.angle_beta   90.00
_cell.angle_gamma   90.00
#
_symmetry.space_group_name_H-M   'P 1'
#
loop_
_entity.id
_entity.type
_entity.pdbx_description
1 polymer ?
#
loop_
_entity_poly.entity_id
_entity_poly.type
_entity_poly.pdbx_seq_one_letter_code
_entity_poly.pdbx_strand_id
1 'polypeptide(L)'
;MQSHTLPNPILPNNKRGVTVLSQAQSYLEQNPYQNIEKDVIDIAKQLLMDEMEVVRDDMAHGELSLDAYSAVWEKCSPQILYLENQSKDIRATKATKKGRIVASKIKLNESRVHMTVEAKRAARWKRKLNILLGRYQTRAQVSTKQLHDLREKIEQAQLQLSAFQFLEKQEQAVAQRRINQLIDDVKEQNERERSLQLEFAKFKEQLQQIQ
;
A
#
# COMPACT_ATOMS: atom_id res chain seq x y z
N MET A 1 31.39 -22.53 38.54
CA MET A 1 31.49 -23.55 37.48
C MET A 1 31.57 -22.82 36.16
N GLN A 2 32.67 -23.02 35.43
CA GLN A 2 32.95 -22.35 34.16
C GLN A 2 31.96 -22.87 33.10
N SER A 3 31.07 -22.02 32.61
CA SER A 3 30.24 -22.34 31.45
C SER A 3 31.15 -22.34 30.22
N HIS A 4 31.42 -23.53 29.68
CA HIS A 4 32.08 -23.71 28.40
C HIS A 4 31.32 -22.94 27.31
N THR A 5 31.86 -21.81 26.89
CA THR A 5 31.42 -21.08 25.71
C THR A 5 31.96 -21.80 24.49
N LEU A 6 31.20 -22.77 23.97
CA LEU A 6 31.47 -23.30 22.63
C LEU A 6 31.29 -22.16 21.62
N PRO A 7 32.31 -21.86 20.78
CA PRO A 7 32.16 -20.88 19.73
C PRO A 7 31.08 -21.34 18.74
N ASN A 8 30.11 -20.47 18.46
CA ASN A 8 29.08 -20.70 17.47
C ASN A 8 29.74 -20.87 16.08
N PRO A 9 29.54 -21.98 15.35
CA PRO A 9 30.41 -22.38 14.23
C PRO A 9 30.14 -21.63 12.92
N ILE A 10 29.40 -20.52 12.94
CA ILE A 10 29.06 -19.77 11.73
C ILE A 10 29.65 -18.37 11.84
N LEU A 11 30.91 -18.24 11.39
CA LEU A 11 31.45 -16.93 11.03
C LEU A 11 30.96 -16.60 9.61
N PRO A 12 30.03 -15.65 9.41
CA PRO A 12 29.62 -15.28 8.06
C PRO A 12 30.72 -14.45 7.41
N ASN A 13 31.42 -15.06 6.44
CA ASN A 13 32.48 -14.46 5.63
C ASN A 13 31.96 -13.38 4.65
N ASN A 14 30.90 -12.64 4.96
CA ASN A 14 30.30 -11.67 4.06
C ASN A 14 29.77 -10.44 4.81
N LYS A 15 30.07 -9.24 4.31
CA LYS A 15 29.70 -7.94 4.91
C LYS A 15 28.18 -7.78 5.18
N ARG A 16 27.35 -8.50 4.43
CA ARG A 16 25.88 -8.58 4.64
C ARG A 16 25.49 -9.43 5.86
N GLY A 17 26.24 -10.47 6.19
CA GLY A 17 26.00 -11.29 7.39
C GLY A 17 26.37 -10.55 8.68
N VAL A 18 27.43 -9.73 8.63
CA VAL A 18 27.85 -8.87 9.76
C VAL A 18 26.80 -7.82 10.10
N THR A 19 26.13 -7.25 9.09
CA THR A 19 25.05 -6.27 9.29
C THR A 19 23.78 -6.91 9.85
N VAL A 20 23.42 -8.11 9.39
CA VAL A 20 22.26 -8.85 9.93
C VAL A 20 22.51 -9.30 11.38
N LEU A 21 23.72 -9.76 11.69
CA LEU A 21 24.11 -10.09 13.07
C LEU A 21 24.12 -8.86 13.98
N SER A 22 24.61 -7.72 13.49
CA SER A 22 24.58 -6.44 14.22
C SER A 22 23.15 -5.99 14.52
N GLN A 23 22.23 -6.10 13.54
CA GLN A 23 20.82 -5.77 13.77
C GLN A 23 20.15 -6.74 14.76
N ALA A 24 20.44 -8.03 14.66
CA ALA A 24 19.95 -9.03 15.61
C ALA A 24 20.49 -8.77 17.03
N GLN A 25 21.77 -8.41 17.17
CA GLN A 25 22.37 -8.02 18.46
C GLN A 25 21.71 -6.77 19.03
N SER A 26 21.54 -5.70 18.24
CA SER A 26 20.87 -4.48 18.71
C SER A 26 19.41 -4.72 19.11
N TYR A 27 18.71 -5.63 18.43
CA TYR A 27 17.34 -6.01 18.80
C TYR A 27 17.28 -6.76 20.14
N LEU A 28 18.25 -7.65 20.38
CA LEU A 28 18.40 -8.39 21.64
C LEU A 28 18.83 -7.49 22.81
N GLU A 29 19.63 -6.45 22.54
CA GLU A 29 19.99 -5.44 23.55
C GLU A 29 18.78 -4.55 23.93
N GLN A 30 17.92 -4.23 22.96
CA GLN A 30 16.69 -3.46 23.21
C GLN A 30 15.59 -4.27 23.89
N ASN A 31 15.56 -5.58 23.64
CA ASN A 31 14.61 -6.52 24.24
C ASN A 31 15.40 -7.64 24.94
N PRO A 32 16.01 -7.36 26.11
CA PRO A 32 16.75 -8.36 26.85
C PRO A 32 15.84 -9.53 27.16
N TYR A 33 16.35 -10.76 27.00
CA TYR A 33 15.62 -11.95 27.41
C TYR A 33 15.24 -11.80 28.88
N GLN A 34 13.95 -11.97 29.18
CA GLN A 34 13.52 -12.08 30.55
C GLN A 34 14.10 -13.38 31.07
N ASN A 35 15.11 -13.28 31.92
CA ASN A 35 15.77 -14.44 32.51
C ASN A 35 14.78 -15.01 33.53
N ILE A 36 13.98 -15.97 33.09
CA ILE A 36 13.05 -16.68 33.97
C ILE A 36 13.92 -17.49 34.92
N GLU A 37 13.83 -17.19 36.21
CA GLU A 37 14.54 -17.94 37.23
C GLU A 37 14.21 -19.43 37.09
N LYS A 38 15.26 -20.26 37.17
CA LYS A 38 15.12 -21.72 37.02
C LYS A 38 14.11 -22.27 38.03
N ASP A 39 14.07 -21.69 39.22
CA ASP A 39 13.13 -22.00 40.28
C ASP A 39 11.67 -21.83 39.82
N VAL A 40 11.35 -20.77 39.08
CA VAL A 40 9.99 -20.55 38.55
C VAL A 40 9.64 -21.57 37.47
N ILE A 41 10.61 -21.97 36.63
CA ILE A 41 10.40 -23.01 35.62
C ILE A 41 10.17 -24.37 36.29
N ASP A 42 10.91 -24.67 37.35
CA ASP A 42 10.79 -25.93 38.07
C ASP A 42 9.48 -25.99 38.86
N ILE A 43 9.05 -24.88 39.47
CA ILE A 43 7.71 -24.73 40.07
C ILE A 43 6.61 -24.92 39.02
N ALA A 44 6.74 -24.31 37.83
CA ALA A 44 5.76 -24.46 36.76
C ALA A 44 5.67 -25.91 36.25
N LYS A 45 6.80 -26.61 36.15
CA LYS A 45 6.82 -28.04 35.80
C LYS A 45 6.16 -28.90 36.88
N GLN A 46 6.42 -28.61 38.15
CA GLN A 46 5.77 -29.31 39.27
C GLN A 46 4.25 -29.11 39.23
N LEU A 47 3.78 -27.87 39.07
CA LEU A 47 2.36 -27.58 38.90
C LEU A 47 1.72 -28.34 37.73
N LEU A 48 2.40 -28.41 36.58
CA LEU A 48 1.91 -29.17 35.42
C LEU A 48 1.86 -30.68 35.71
N MET A 49 2.85 -31.22 36.42
CA MET A 49 2.87 -32.63 36.80
C MET A 49 1.72 -32.97 37.77
N ASP A 50 1.50 -32.11 38.77
CA ASP A 50 0.42 -32.25 39.74
C ASP A 50 -0.96 -32.19 39.05
N GLU A 51 -1.16 -31.26 38.11
CA GLU A 51 -2.38 -31.18 37.31
C GLU A 51 -2.60 -32.42 36.43
N MET A 52 -1.53 -32.91 35.77
CA MET A 52 -1.58 -34.11 34.94
C MET A 52 -1.89 -35.37 35.76
N GLU A 53 -1.39 -35.45 37.00
CA GLU A 53 -1.71 -36.52 37.95
C GLU A 53 -3.18 -36.51 38.36
N VAL A 54 -3.75 -35.34 38.68
CA VAL A 54 -5.19 -35.21 38.98
C VAL A 54 -6.04 -35.66 37.79
N VAL A 55 -5.68 -35.26 36.56
CA VAL A 55 -6.43 -35.67 35.35
C VAL A 55 -6.30 -37.17 35.08
N ARG A 56 -5.11 -37.75 35.33
CA ARG A 56 -4.86 -39.19 35.19
C ARG A 56 -5.76 -39.99 36.14
N ASP A 57 -5.83 -39.58 37.39
CA ASP A 57 -6.57 -40.27 38.44
C ASP A 57 -8.10 -40.11 38.27
N ASP A 58 -8.58 -38.91 37.91
CA ASP A 58 -10.01 -38.63 37.69
C ASP A 58 -10.57 -39.27 36.40
N MET A 59 -9.74 -39.44 35.37
CA MET A 59 -10.18 -39.96 34.06
C MET A 59 -9.71 -41.41 33.77
N ALA A 60 -9.00 -42.04 34.70
CA ALA A 60 -8.44 -43.39 34.59
C ALA A 60 -7.67 -43.63 33.27
N HIS A 61 -6.92 -42.62 32.83
CA HIS A 61 -6.01 -42.75 31.69
C HIS A 61 -4.65 -43.30 32.15
N GLY A 62 -3.94 -44.00 31.27
CA GLY A 62 -2.55 -44.44 31.52
C GLY A 62 -1.56 -43.28 31.42
N GLU A 63 -0.38 -43.51 30.83
CA GLU A 63 0.57 -42.42 30.57
C GLU A 63 0.00 -41.40 29.57
N LEU A 64 -0.31 -40.19 30.04
CA LEU A 64 -0.75 -39.07 29.22
C LEU A 64 0.47 -38.27 28.75
N SER A 65 0.70 -38.22 27.44
CA SER A 65 1.73 -37.35 26.86
C SER A 65 1.36 -35.87 27.02
N LEU A 66 2.37 -35.01 27.22
CA LEU A 66 2.21 -33.54 27.32
C LEU A 66 1.46 -32.96 26.11
N ASP A 67 1.70 -33.50 24.92
CA ASP A 67 1.07 -33.03 23.68
C ASP A 67 -0.45 -33.33 23.66
N ALA A 68 -0.83 -34.50 24.19
CA ALA A 68 -2.22 -34.88 24.36
C ALA A 68 -2.92 -34.01 25.42
N TYR A 69 -2.24 -33.68 26.52
CA TYR A 69 -2.74 -32.74 27.55
C TYR A 69 -2.96 -31.34 26.97
N SER A 70 -1.97 -30.81 26.23
CA SER A 70 -2.05 -29.49 25.60
C SER A 70 -3.24 -29.38 24.63
N ALA A 71 -3.44 -30.39 23.77
CA ALA A 71 -4.57 -30.41 22.84
C ALA A 71 -5.94 -30.45 23.53
N VAL A 72 -6.07 -31.12 24.68
CA VAL A 72 -7.30 -31.13 25.47
C VAL A 72 -7.50 -29.82 26.22
N TRP A 73 -6.42 -29.25 26.75
CA TRP A 73 -6.41 -27.96 27.43
C TRP A 73 -6.87 -26.83 26.51
N GLU A 74 -6.32 -26.74 25.29
CA GLU A 74 -6.73 -25.74 24.30
C GLU A 74 -8.22 -25.84 23.93
N LYS A 75 -8.78 -27.05 23.90
CA LYS A 75 -10.20 -27.28 23.64
C LYS A 75 -11.08 -26.95 24.84
N CYS A 76 -10.60 -27.16 26.07
CA CYS A 76 -11.37 -26.96 27.30
C CYS A 76 -11.30 -25.51 27.82
N SER A 77 -10.16 -24.84 27.68
CA SER A 77 -9.93 -23.46 28.10
C SER A 77 -11.02 -22.47 27.65
N PRO A 78 -11.44 -22.41 26.36
CA PRO A 78 -12.49 -21.49 25.92
C PRO A 78 -13.89 -21.87 26.44
N GLN A 79 -14.07 -23.11 26.92
CA GLN A 79 -15.35 -23.61 27.44
C GLN A 79 -15.51 -23.35 28.94
N ILE A 80 -14.48 -22.86 29.63
CA ILE A 80 -14.54 -22.55 31.04
C ILE A 80 -15.13 -21.15 31.24
N LEU A 81 -16.16 -21.07 32.09
CA LEU A 81 -16.80 -19.82 32.48
C LEU A 81 -16.69 -19.67 34.00
N TYR A 82 -16.12 -18.55 34.43
CA TYR A 82 -16.11 -18.17 35.83
C TYR A 82 -17.50 -17.71 36.26
N LEU A 83 -18.05 -18.34 37.31
CA LEU A 83 -19.32 -17.94 37.91
C LEU A 83 -19.06 -17.27 39.27
N GLU A 84 -19.27 -15.96 39.32
CA GLU A 84 -19.01 -15.13 40.50
C GLU A 84 -19.79 -15.57 41.75
N ASN A 85 -21.02 -16.06 41.58
CA ASN A 85 -21.86 -16.54 42.69
C ASN A 85 -21.31 -17.77 43.41
N GLN A 86 -20.42 -18.55 42.78
CA GLN A 86 -19.83 -19.76 43.35
C GLN A 86 -18.31 -19.69 43.44
N SER A 87 -17.69 -18.56 43.05
CA SER A 87 -16.24 -18.37 42.92
C SER A 87 -15.52 -19.57 42.31
N LYS A 88 -16.13 -20.20 41.30
CA LYS A 88 -15.67 -21.44 40.69
C LYS A 88 -15.76 -21.37 39.18
N ASP A 89 -14.78 -21.98 38.55
CA ASP A 89 -14.74 -22.20 37.11
C ASP A 89 -15.54 -23.44 36.75
N ILE A 90 -16.57 -23.23 35.93
CA ILE A 90 -17.50 -24.29 35.53
C ILE A 90 -17.50 -24.37 34.01
N ARG A 91 -17.59 -25.59 33.47
CA ARG A 91 -17.79 -25.79 32.04
C ARG A 91 -19.09 -25.13 31.58
N ALA A 92 -19.06 -24.44 30.46
CA ALA A 92 -20.18 -23.69 29.89
C ALA A 92 -21.46 -24.53 29.69
N THR A 93 -21.33 -25.84 29.54
CA THR A 93 -22.46 -26.77 29.39
C THR A 93 -23.17 -27.06 30.72
N LYS A 94 -22.45 -27.05 31.84
CA LYS A 94 -22.98 -27.32 33.19
C LYS A 94 -23.51 -26.06 33.89
N ALA A 95 -23.25 -24.87 33.34
CA ALA A 95 -23.68 -23.61 33.93
C ALA A 95 -25.16 -23.28 33.62
N THR A 96 -25.90 -22.82 34.63
CA THR A 96 -27.29 -22.33 34.48
C THR A 96 -27.35 -21.18 33.47
N LYS A 97 -28.44 -21.09 32.69
CA LYS A 97 -28.66 -20.00 31.71
C LYS A 97 -28.40 -18.61 32.30
N LYS A 98 -28.87 -18.36 33.52
CA LYS A 98 -28.64 -17.10 34.26
C LYS A 98 -27.15 -16.85 34.53
N GLY A 99 -26.41 -17.88 34.96
CA GLY A 99 -24.97 -17.79 35.21
C GLY A 99 -24.16 -17.50 33.95
N ARG A 100 -24.50 -18.13 32.82
CA ARG A 100 -23.87 -17.83 31.52
C ARG A 100 -24.07 -16.38 31.09
N ILE A 101 -25.27 -15.84 31.31
CA ILE A 101 -25.57 -14.43 31.00
C ILE A 101 -24.73 -13.49 31.88
N VAL A 102 -24.60 -13.78 33.17
CA VAL A 102 -23.79 -12.96 34.09
C VAL A 102 -22.31 -13.00 33.70
N ALA A 103 -21.73 -14.18 33.50
CA ALA A 103 -20.34 -14.33 33.08
C ALA A 103 -20.06 -13.64 31.72
N SER A 104 -20.99 -13.77 30.77
CA SER A 104 -20.88 -13.07 29.47
C SER A 104 -20.96 -11.54 29.63
N LYS A 105 -21.79 -11.03 30.55
CA LYS A 105 -21.86 -9.59 30.87
C LYS A 105 -20.56 -9.06 31.47
N ILE A 106 -19.92 -9.83 32.35
CA ILE A 106 -18.61 -9.46 32.95
C ILE A 106 -17.55 -9.37 31.86
N LYS A 107 -17.38 -10.41 31.03
CA LYS A 107 -16.43 -10.41 29.90
C LYS A 107 -16.69 -9.26 28.92
N LEU A 108 -17.97 -8.94 28.66
CA LEU A 108 -18.36 -7.81 27.82
C LEU A 108 -17.96 -6.48 28.47
N ASN A 109 -18.18 -6.32 29.77
CA ASN A 109 -17.80 -5.11 30.49
C ASN A 109 -16.28 -4.91 30.50
N GLU A 110 -15.49 -5.96 30.72
CA GLU A 110 -14.02 -5.93 30.61
C GLU A 110 -13.58 -5.51 29.21
N SER A 111 -14.17 -6.11 28.17
CA SER A 111 -13.89 -5.77 26.78
C SER A 111 -14.23 -4.31 26.47
N ARG A 112 -15.32 -3.78 27.03
CA ARG A 112 -15.67 -2.35 26.90
C ARG A 112 -14.65 -1.46 27.57
N VAL A 113 -14.20 -1.78 28.79
CA VAL A 113 -13.16 -1.03 29.48
C VAL A 113 -11.88 -1.03 28.66
N HIS A 114 -11.42 -2.19 28.19
CA HIS A 114 -10.25 -2.31 27.33
C HIS A 114 -10.38 -1.46 26.06
N MET A 115 -11.53 -1.55 25.37
CA MET A 115 -11.82 -0.73 24.18
C MET A 115 -11.75 0.77 24.48
N THR A 116 -12.27 1.23 25.63
CA THR A 116 -12.19 2.67 25.97
C THR A 116 -10.76 3.13 26.26
N VAL A 117 -9.94 2.29 26.88
CA VAL A 117 -8.52 2.61 27.15
C VAL A 117 -7.74 2.68 25.85
N GLU A 118 -7.89 1.68 24.99
CA GLU A 118 -7.22 1.63 23.69
C GLU A 118 -7.70 2.72 22.74
N ALA A 119 -9.01 3.03 22.70
CA ALA A 119 -9.53 4.16 21.93
C ALA A 119 -8.95 5.50 22.40
N LYS A 120 -8.82 5.71 23.72
CA LYS A 120 -8.16 6.90 24.28
C LYS A 120 -6.68 6.95 23.92
N ARG A 121 -5.98 5.80 23.91
CA ARG A 121 -4.57 5.70 23.53
C ARG A 121 -4.39 6.00 22.03
N ALA A 122 -5.18 5.38 21.17
CA ALA A 122 -5.21 5.61 19.73
C ALA A 122 -5.54 7.08 19.41
N ALA A 123 -6.51 7.69 20.11
CA ALA A 123 -6.83 9.10 19.92
C ALA A 123 -5.67 10.04 20.27
N ARG A 124 -4.91 9.75 21.35
CA ARG A 124 -3.69 10.50 21.69
C ARG A 124 -2.63 10.37 20.61
N TRP A 125 -2.35 9.14 20.15
CA TRP A 125 -1.40 8.90 19.08
C TRP A 125 -1.82 9.55 17.77
N LYS A 126 -3.10 9.47 17.40
CA LYS A 126 -3.66 10.10 16.22
C LYS A 126 -3.47 11.62 16.25
N ARG A 127 -3.71 12.28 17.40
CA ARG A 127 -3.45 13.72 17.53
C ARG A 127 -1.97 14.05 17.35
N LYS A 128 -1.08 13.30 18.00
CA LYS A 128 0.38 13.51 17.86
C LYS A 128 0.83 13.32 16.41
N LEU A 129 0.33 12.27 15.75
CA LEU A 129 0.63 11.96 14.36
C LEU A 129 0.07 13.02 13.40
N ASN A 130 -1.15 13.52 13.63
CA ASN A 130 -1.73 14.60 12.82
C ASN A 130 -0.92 15.89 12.93
N ILE A 131 -0.39 16.24 14.11
CA ILE A 131 0.45 17.43 14.27
C ILE A 131 1.78 17.26 13.51
N LEU A 132 2.41 16.09 13.62
CA LEU A 132 3.71 15.82 13.00
C LEU A 132 3.60 15.64 11.47
N LEU A 133 2.62 14.88 11.01
CA LEU A 133 2.49 14.44 9.60
C LEU A 133 1.45 15.22 8.81
N GLY A 134 0.53 15.94 9.44
CA GLY A 134 -0.59 16.58 8.74
C GLY A 134 -0.14 17.52 7.63
N ARG A 135 0.84 18.41 7.92
CA ARG A 135 1.40 19.32 6.91
C ARG A 135 2.13 18.58 5.79
N TYR A 136 2.90 17.54 6.14
CA TYR A 136 3.59 16.72 5.14
C TYR A 136 2.59 15.99 4.23
N GLN A 137 1.49 15.48 4.78
CA GLN A 137 0.43 14.85 4.02
C GLN A 137 -0.25 15.83 3.06
N THR A 138 -0.59 17.04 3.53
CA THR A 138 -1.16 18.08 2.64
C THR A 138 -0.19 18.48 1.54
N ARG A 139 1.09 18.67 1.87
CA ARG A 139 2.13 18.99 0.87
C ARG A 139 2.28 17.87 -0.16
N ALA A 140 2.31 16.62 0.27
CA ALA A 140 2.35 15.47 -0.63
C ALA A 140 1.14 15.44 -1.56
N GLN A 141 -0.07 15.64 -1.03
CA GLN A 141 -1.30 15.70 -1.83
C GLN A 141 -1.26 16.83 -2.87
N VAL A 142 -0.76 18.02 -2.51
CA VAL A 142 -0.60 19.14 -3.44
C VAL A 142 0.43 18.80 -4.52
N SER A 143 1.59 18.27 -4.16
CA SER A 143 2.61 17.86 -5.13
C SER A 143 2.11 16.78 -6.08
N THR A 144 1.33 15.81 -5.60
CA THR A 144 0.70 14.79 -6.46
C THR A 144 -0.28 15.41 -7.45
N LYS A 145 -1.11 16.37 -7.03
CA LYS A 145 -2.00 17.09 -7.94
C LYS A 145 -1.24 17.87 -9.00
N GLN A 146 -0.22 18.64 -8.60
CA GLN A 146 0.63 19.39 -9.53
C GLN A 146 1.30 18.50 -10.57
N LEU A 147 1.79 17.32 -10.15
CA LEU A 147 2.37 16.33 -11.06
C LEU A 147 1.34 15.80 -12.06
N HIS A 148 0.11 15.57 -11.61
CA HIS A 148 -0.97 15.11 -12.48
C HIS A 148 -1.35 16.19 -13.51
N ASP A 149 -1.58 17.43 -13.07
CA ASP A 149 -1.93 18.55 -13.94
C ASP A 149 -0.82 18.83 -14.98
N LEU A 150 0.46 18.71 -14.58
CA LEU A 150 1.59 18.86 -15.49
C LEU A 150 1.64 17.73 -16.52
N ARG A 151 1.33 16.50 -16.11
CA ARG A 151 1.27 15.36 -17.01
C ARG A 151 0.20 15.54 -18.08
N GLU A 152 -1.00 15.97 -17.69
CA GLU A 152 -2.08 16.26 -18.65
C GLU A 152 -1.67 17.35 -19.64
N LYS A 153 -1.01 18.41 -19.18
CA LYS A 153 -0.48 19.47 -20.05
C LYS A 153 0.57 18.95 -21.04
N ILE A 154 1.46 18.05 -20.59
CA ILE A 154 2.46 17.44 -21.46
C ILE A 154 1.78 16.59 -22.53
N GLU A 155 0.82 15.75 -22.15
CA GLU A 155 0.08 14.89 -23.08
C GLU A 155 -0.69 15.74 -24.12
N GLN A 156 -1.33 16.83 -23.69
CA GLN A 156 -1.99 17.77 -24.58
C GLN A 156 -1.01 18.47 -25.54
N ALA A 157 0.14 18.93 -25.04
CA ALA A 157 1.15 19.58 -25.86
C ALA A 157 1.77 18.61 -26.88
N GLN A 158 1.98 17.34 -26.51
CA GLN A 158 2.45 16.29 -27.42
C GLN A 158 1.43 16.02 -28.53
N LEU A 159 0.14 15.93 -28.18
CA LEU A 159 -0.94 15.78 -29.16
C LEU A 159 -0.96 16.97 -30.14
N GLN A 160 -0.91 18.19 -29.61
CA GLN A 160 -0.89 19.41 -30.42
C GLN A 160 0.34 19.47 -31.33
N LEU A 161 1.52 19.11 -30.82
CA LEU A 161 2.75 19.06 -31.61
C LEU A 161 2.61 18.09 -32.79
N SER A 162 2.11 16.87 -32.53
CA SER A 162 1.87 15.89 -33.59
C SER A 162 0.85 16.40 -34.63
N ALA A 163 -0.20 17.09 -34.17
CA ALA A 163 -1.20 17.67 -35.06
C ALA A 163 -0.61 18.79 -35.94
N PHE A 164 0.19 19.68 -35.36
CA PHE A 164 0.84 20.76 -36.12
C PHE A 164 1.88 20.24 -37.11
N GLN A 165 2.67 19.23 -36.74
CA GLN A 165 3.60 18.59 -37.67
C GLN A 165 2.90 17.92 -38.85
N PHE A 166 1.72 17.33 -38.61
CA PHE A 166 0.90 16.79 -39.68
C PHE A 166 0.35 17.90 -40.59
N LEU A 167 -0.19 18.96 -39.98
CA LEU A 167 -0.75 20.11 -40.69
C LEU A 167 0.31 20.84 -41.52
N GLU A 168 1.53 20.98 -41.00
CA GLU A 168 2.67 21.60 -41.69
C GLU A 168 2.99 20.85 -42.99
N LYS A 169 3.09 19.51 -42.93
CA LYS A 169 3.34 18.69 -44.11
C LYS A 169 2.24 18.83 -45.16
N GLN A 170 0.98 18.86 -44.69
CA GLN A 170 -0.16 19.05 -45.57
C GLN A 170 -0.13 20.43 -46.24
N GLU A 171 0.13 21.49 -45.47
CA GLU A 171 0.16 22.84 -46.01
C GLU A 171 1.36 23.09 -46.93
N GLN A 172 2.52 22.50 -46.66
CA GLN A 172 3.65 22.55 -47.59
C GLN A 172 3.29 21.97 -48.97
N ALA A 173 2.57 20.84 -48.99
CA ALA A 173 2.13 20.22 -50.24
C ALA A 173 1.03 21.06 -50.94
N VAL A 174 0.08 21.61 -50.19
CA VAL A 174 -0.99 22.47 -50.73
C VAL A 174 -0.45 23.79 -51.26
N ALA A 175 0.51 24.41 -50.56
CA ALA A 175 1.14 25.67 -50.97
C ALA A 175 1.83 25.54 -52.34
N GLN A 176 2.58 24.46 -52.57
CA GLN A 176 3.21 24.20 -53.87
C GLN A 176 2.17 24.08 -54.99
N ARG A 177 1.07 23.35 -54.76
CA ARG A 177 -0.01 23.24 -55.74
C ARG A 177 -0.67 24.59 -56.04
N ARG A 178 -0.93 25.39 -55.01
CA ARG A 178 -1.53 26.74 -55.17
C ARG A 178 -0.61 27.67 -55.96
N ILE A 179 0.70 27.63 -55.71
CA ILE A 179 1.68 28.43 -56.48
C ILE A 179 1.67 28.01 -57.96
N ASN A 180 1.69 26.70 -58.23
CA ASN A 180 1.67 26.22 -59.61
C ASN A 180 0.38 26.62 -60.35
N GLN A 181 -0.78 26.51 -59.69
CA GLN A 181 -2.06 26.97 -60.24
C GLN A 181 -2.02 28.47 -60.60
N LEU A 182 -1.55 29.32 -59.68
CA LEU A 182 -1.43 30.75 -59.94
C LEU A 182 -0.46 31.07 -61.08
N ILE A 183 0.65 30.31 -61.19
CA ILE A 183 1.59 30.49 -62.30
C ILE A 183 0.92 30.18 -63.63
N ASP A 184 0.11 29.12 -63.70
CA ASP A 184 -0.59 28.75 -64.93
C ASP A 184 -1.69 29.76 -65.28
N ASP A 185 -2.47 30.23 -64.30
CA ASP A 185 -3.47 31.30 -64.49
C ASP A 185 -2.83 32.59 -65.02
N VAL A 186 -1.66 32.97 -64.49
CA VAL A 186 -0.91 34.15 -64.94
C VAL A 186 -0.39 33.98 -66.37
N LYS A 187 0.03 32.78 -66.77
CA LYS A 187 0.42 32.51 -68.16
C LYS A 187 -0.76 32.66 -69.11
N GLU A 188 -1.91 32.05 -68.78
CA GLU A 188 -3.12 32.17 -69.59
C GLU A 188 -3.55 33.64 -69.74
N GLN A 189 -3.48 34.41 -68.65
CA GLN A 189 -3.81 35.84 -68.69
C GLN A 189 -2.83 36.65 -69.54
N ASN A 190 -1.52 36.36 -69.47
CA ASN A 190 -0.51 37.00 -70.32
C ASN A 190 -0.70 36.67 -71.80
N GLU A 191 -1.06 35.43 -72.13
CA GLU A 191 -1.35 35.04 -73.52
C GLU A 191 -2.57 35.80 -74.06
N ARG A 192 -3.61 35.92 -73.24
CA ARG A 192 -4.83 36.68 -73.57
C ARG A 192 -4.58 38.18 -73.71
N GLU A 193 -3.76 38.76 -72.83
CA GLU A 193 -3.33 40.16 -72.95
C GLU A 193 -2.56 40.38 -74.26
N ARG A 194 -1.61 39.49 -74.57
CA ARG A 194 -0.81 39.57 -75.80
C ARG A 194 -1.67 39.47 -77.05
N SER A 195 -2.65 38.58 -77.09
CA SER A 195 -3.57 38.48 -78.23
C SER A 195 -4.41 39.76 -78.41
N LEU A 196 -4.93 40.32 -77.33
CA LEU A 196 -5.73 41.56 -77.37
C LEU A 196 -4.89 42.77 -77.81
N GLN A 197 -3.64 42.88 -77.35
CA GLN A 197 -2.73 43.94 -77.79
C GLN A 197 -2.42 43.85 -79.29
N LEU A 198 -2.23 42.64 -79.83
CA LEU A 198 -2.02 42.42 -81.26
C LEU A 198 -3.25 42.80 -82.10
N GLU A 199 -4.45 42.45 -81.64
CA GLU A 199 -5.70 42.86 -82.30
C GLU A 199 -5.88 44.38 -82.29
N PHE A 200 -5.63 45.02 -81.15
CA PHE A 200 -5.68 46.48 -81.04
C PHE A 200 -4.68 47.17 -81.98
N ALA A 201 -3.45 46.65 -82.08
CA ALA A 201 -2.46 47.17 -83.02
C ALA A 201 -2.95 47.12 -84.47
N LYS A 202 -3.55 46.00 -84.89
CA LYS A 202 -4.15 45.87 -86.24
C LYS A 202 -5.29 46.86 -86.47
N PHE A 203 -6.20 47.02 -85.51
CA PHE A 203 -7.29 47.99 -85.64
C PHE A 203 -6.78 49.43 -85.71
N LYS A 204 -5.70 49.76 -84.99
CA LYS A 204 -5.06 51.07 -85.03
C LYS A 204 -4.43 51.35 -86.40
N GLU A 205 -3.76 50.37 -87.01
CA GLU A 205 -3.22 50.49 -88.37
C GLU A 205 -4.33 50.72 -89.40
N GLN A 206 -5.45 49.99 -89.30
CA GLN A 206 -6.61 50.17 -90.18
C GLN A 206 -7.21 51.58 -90.04
N LEU A 207 -7.32 52.10 -88.82
CA LEU A 207 -7.79 53.45 -88.56
C LEU A 207 -6.90 54.51 -89.21
N GLN A 208 -5.58 54.34 -89.14
CA GLN A 208 -4.61 55.24 -89.77
C GLN A 208 -4.64 55.20 -91.31
N GLN A 209 -5.11 54.12 -91.92
CA GLN A 209 -5.30 54.03 -93.37
C GLN A 209 -6.58 54.70 -93.86
N ILE A 210 -7.55 54.93 -92.97
CA ILE A 210 -8.85 55.51 -93.28
C ILE A 210 -8.88 57.03 -93.01
N GLN A 211 -7.96 57.55 -92.19
CA GLN A 211 -7.72 58.99 -91.98
C GLN A 211 -6.73 59.56 -92.99
#